data_AF-A0A919KD21-F1
#
_entry.id   AF-A0A919KD21-F1
#
_cell.length_a   1.000
_cell.length_b   1.000
_cell.length_c   1.000
_cell.angle_alpha   90.00
_cell.angle_beta   90.00
_cell.angle_gamma   90.00
#
_symmetry.space_group_name_H-M   'P 1'
#
loop_
_entity.id
_entity.type
_entity.pdbx_description
1 polymer ?
#
loop_
_entity_poly.entity_id
_entity_poly.type
_entity_poly.pdbx_seq_one_letter_code
_entity_poly.pdbx_strand_id
1 'polypeptide(L)' 'MPKPPEGDVEALVDAYATVAHSFSLAMAEELRCEKNGGLPAKPVLNRA' A
#
# COMPACT_ATOMS: atom_id res chain seq x y z
N MET A 1 22.98 3.43 -11.67
CA MET A 1 21.96 2.85 -10.74
C MET A 1 21.17 3.99 -10.13
N PRO A 2 19.86 3.81 -9.88
CA PRO A 2 19.13 4.72 -9.01
C PRO A 2 19.87 4.83 -7.67
N LYS A 3 20.00 6.04 -7.14
CA LYS A 3 20.51 6.22 -5.78
C LYS A 3 19.42 5.80 -4.80
N PRO A 4 19.78 5.16 -3.67
CA PRO A 4 18.84 4.97 -2.58
C PRO A 4 18.23 6.32 -2.15
N PRO A 5 16.98 6.34 -1.69
CA PRO A 5 16.38 7.54 -1.13
C PRO A 5 17.23 8.06 0.04
N GLU A 6 17.34 9.38 0.15
CA GLU A 6 17.95 10.02 1.31
C GLU A 6 16.93 10.07 2.45
N GLY A 7 17.36 9.77 3.69
CA GLY A 7 16.50 9.80 4.87
C GLY A 7 16.02 8.42 5.33
N ASP A 8 14.88 8.39 6.03
CA ASP A 8 14.31 7.16 6.58
C ASP A 8 13.57 6.36 5.49
N VAL A 9 14.28 5.40 4.92
CA VAL A 9 13.78 4.53 3.86
C VAL A 9 12.61 3.67 4.35
N GLU A 10 12.62 3.22 5.60
CA GLU A 10 11.54 2.38 6.15
C GLU A 10 10.26 3.19 6.30
N ALA A 11 10.35 4.42 6.83
CA ALA A 11 9.21 5.33 6.89
C ALA A 11 8.65 5.65 5.50
N LEU A 12 9.52 5.80 4.50
CA LEU A 12 9.10 6.00 3.11
C LEU A 12 8.36 4.78 2.54
N VAL A 13 8.86 3.56 2.80
CA VAL A 13 8.22 2.32 2.38
C VAL A 13 6.86 2.14 3.04
N ASP A 14 6.74 2.39 4.34
CA ASP A 14 5.47 2.32 5.07
C ASP A 14 4.46 3.36 4.56
N ALA A 15 4.91 4.58 4.25
CA ALA A 15 4.06 5.62 3.66
C ALA A 15 3.56 5.21 2.27
N TYR A 16 4.43 4.68 1.42
CA TYR A 16 4.04 4.23 0.09
C TYR A 16 3.05 3.06 0.16
N ALA A 17 3.26 2.11 1.07
CA ALA A 17 2.32 1.00 1.29
C ALA A 17 0.93 1.50 1.69
N THR A 18 0.86 2.56 2.51
CA THR A 18 -0.41 3.19 2.89
C THR A 18 -1.12 3.79 1.68
N VAL A 19 -0.38 4.52 0.82
CA VAL A 19 -0.95 5.09 -0.42
C VAL A 19 -1.46 3.98 -1.34
N ALA A 20 -0.64 2.97 -1.62
CA ALA A 20 -1.01 1.85 -2.48
C ALA A 20 -2.26 1.12 -1.96
N HIS A 21 -2.30 0.84 -0.65
CA HIS A 21 -3.44 0.19 0.00
C HIS A 21 -4.73 1.01 -0.13
N SER A 22 -4.66 2.31 0.15
CA SER A 22 -5.82 3.20 0.05
C SER A 22 -6.38 3.28 -1.37
N PHE A 23 -5.49 3.34 -2.37
CA PHE A 23 -5.88 3.34 -3.78
C PHE A 23 -6.55 2.02 -4.18
N SER A 24 -5.98 0.89 -3.77
CA SER A 24 -6.56 -0.43 -4.06
C SER A 24 -7.94 -0.60 -3.42
N LEU A 25 -8.15 -0.11 -2.19
CA LEU A 25 -9.48 -0.11 -1.57
C LEU A 25 -10.47 0.73 -2.36
N ALA A 26 -10.10 1.96 -2.73
CA ALA A 26 -10.97 2.84 -3.52
C ALA A 26 -11.34 2.20 -4.88
N MET A 27 -10.38 1.55 -5.54
CA MET A 27 -10.64 0.82 -6.77
C MET A 27 -11.57 -0.39 -6.56
N ALA A 28 -11.42 -1.12 -5.46
CA ALA A 28 -12.30 -2.24 -5.14
C ALA A 28 -13.74 -1.76 -4.89
N GLU A 29 -13.91 -0.61 -4.25
CA GLU A 29 -15.23 0.03 -4.06
C GLU A 29 -15.84 0.49 -5.40
N GLU A 30 -15.05 1.18 -6.24
CA GLU A 30 -15.50 1.67 -7.56
C GLU A 30 -15.95 0.52 -8.47
N LEU A 31 -15.22 -0.60 -8.44
CA LEU A 31 -15.55 -1.81 -9.20
C LEU A 31 -16.61 -2.69 -8.51
N ARG A 32 -17.12 -2.27 -7.34
CA ARG A 32 -18.10 -3.01 -6.52
C ARG A 32 -17.66 -4.43 -6.20
N CYS A 33 -16.37 -4.63 -5.97
CA CYS A 33 -15.83 -5.92 -5.54
C CYS A 33 -16.41 -6.31 -4.18
N GLU A 34 -16.84 -7.56 -4.06
CA GLU A 34 -17.27 -8.09 -2.77
C GLU A 34 -16.12 -8.04 -1.76
N LYS A 35 -16.43 -7.69 -0.50
CA LYS A 35 -15.47 -7.65 0.62
C LYS A 35 -14.19 -6.86 0.28
N ASN A 36 -14.31 -5.75 -0.44
CA ASN A 36 -13.19 -4.91 -0.88
C ASN A 36 -12.11 -5.71 -1.64
N GLY A 37 -12.52 -6.69 -2.45
CA GLY A 37 -11.59 -7.53 -3.19
C GLY A 37 -10.72 -8.44 -2.31
N GLY A 38 -11.13 -8.69 -1.06
CA GLY A 38 -10.36 -9.46 -0.08
C GLY A 38 -9.19 -8.69 0.54
N LEU A 39 -9.08 -7.38 0.30
CA LEU A 39 -8.03 -6.55 0.89
C LEU A 39 -8.19 -6.43 2.41
N PRO A 40 -7.09 -6.49 3.19
CA PRO A 40 -7.14 -6.33 4.64
C PRO A 40 -7.54 -4.90 5.04
N ALA A 41 -7.90 -4.70 6.30
CA ALA A 41 -8.27 -3.36 6.81
C ALA A 41 -7.09 -2.37 6.88
N LYS A 42 -5.84 -2.86 6.87
CA LYS A 42 -4.61 -2.07 6.96
C LYS A 42 -3.58 -2.57 5.94
N PRO A 43 -2.67 -1.71 5.46
CA PRO A 43 -1.56 -2.15 4.62
C PRO A 43 -0.74 -3.22 5.36
N VAL A 44 -0.42 -4.30 4.66
CA VAL A 44 0.44 -5.37 5.17
C VAL A 44 1.67 -5.43 4.29
N LEU A 45 2.83 -5.17 4.89
CA LEU A 45 4.14 -5.36 4.29
C LEU A 45 4.76 -6.62 4.88
N ASN A 46 5.10 -7.59 4.02
CA ASN A 46 5.93 -8.70 4.43
C ASN A 46 7.39 -8.23 4.40
N ARG A 47 8.01 -8.08 5.57
CA ARG A 47 9.42 -7.74 5.69
C ARG A 47 10.22 -9.05 5.68
N ALA A 48 11.01 -9.26 4.62
CA ALA A 48 11.88 -10.43 4.45
C ALA A 48 13.22 -10.23 5.18
#